data_AF-S4RSX9-F1
#
_entry.id   AF-S4RSX9-F1
#
_cell.length_a   1.000
_cell.length_b   1.000
_cell.length_c   1.000
_cell.angle_alpha   90.00
_cell.angle_beta   90.00
_cell.angle_gamma   90.00
#
_symmetry.space_group_name_H-M   'P 1'
#
loop_
_entity.id
_entity.type
_entity.pdbx_description
1 polymer ?
#
loop_
_entity_poly.entity_id
_entity_poly.type
_entity_poly.pdbx_seq_one_letter_code
_entity_poly.pdbx_strand_id
1 'polypeptide(L)' 'RNWCQYTVTKMVTCQVQNGSETYTQRLYQSCRWPLRCSNIVSYRTLIRPMYRVTYRTVSAFEWRCCPGFMGPSCEEGES' A
#
# COMPACT_ATOMS: atom_id res chain seq x y z
N ARG A 1 7.11 32.05 -17.53
CA ARG A 1 5.95 31.26 -17.03
C ARG A 1 5.44 30.40 -18.18
N ASN A 2 6.15 29.31 -18.42
CA ASN A 2 6.11 28.42 -19.58
C ASN A 2 5.60 27.00 -19.23
N TRP A 3 5.35 26.77 -17.93
CA TRP A 3 4.77 25.54 -17.39
C TRP A 3 3.28 25.71 -17.17
N CYS A 4 2.51 24.78 -17.71
CA CYS A 4 1.07 24.69 -17.57
C CYS A 4 0.70 23.45 -16.75
N GLN A 5 -0.31 23.59 -15.90
CA GLN A 5 -0.83 22.51 -15.07
C GLN A 5 -1.91 21.76 -15.84
N TYR A 6 -1.73 20.46 -16.01
CA TYR A 6 -2.68 19.57 -16.67
C TYR A 6 -3.25 18.59 -15.66
N THR A 7 -4.57 18.40 -15.72
CA THR A 7 -5.22 17.34 -14.96
C THR A 7 -5.13 16.06 -15.79
N VAL A 8 -4.49 15.05 -15.23
CA VAL A 8 -4.32 13.75 -15.87
C VAL A 8 -5.00 12.67 -15.04
N THR A 9 -5.54 11.68 -15.74
CA THR A 9 -6.20 10.53 -15.13
C THR A 9 -5.18 9.40 -15.02
N LYS A 10 -4.91 8.94 -13.80
CA LYS A 10 -3.95 7.85 -13.53
C LYS A 10 -4.63 6.70 -12.82
N MET A 11 -4.20 5.48 -13.15
CA MET A 11 -4.59 4.28 -12.41
C MET A 11 -3.56 4.02 -11.31
N VAL A 12 -4.02 3.95 -10.08
CA VAL A 12 -3.19 3.66 -8.91
C VAL A 12 -3.63 2.36 -8.24
N THR A 13 -2.68 1.70 -7.58
CA THR A 13 -2.95 0.52 -6.77
C THR A 13 -3.28 0.92 -5.35
N CYS A 14 -4.32 0.31 -4.79
CA CYS A 14 -4.75 0.52 -3.40
C CYS A 14 -4.91 -0.83 -2.69
N GLN A 15 -4.37 -0.95 -1.49
CA GLN A 15 -4.63 -2.11 -0.63
C GLN A 15 -5.95 -1.91 0.11
N VAL A 16 -6.89 -2.83 -0.08
CA VAL A 16 -8.21 -2.79 0.55
C VAL A 16 -8.40 -4.04 1.37
N GLN A 17 -8.92 -3.90 2.58
CA GLN A 17 -9.25 -5.05 3.43
C GLN A 17 -10.41 -5.81 2.80
N ASN A 18 -10.17 -7.08 2.45
CA ASN A 18 -11.17 -7.98 1.89
C ASN A 18 -11.30 -9.20 2.80
N GLY A 19 -11.91 -8.95 3.95
CA GLY A 19 -12.22 -9.97 4.94
C GLY A 19 -11.10 -10.20 5.96
N SER A 20 -11.25 -11.31 6.66
CA SER A 20 -10.34 -11.75 7.71
C SER A 20 -10.25 -13.26 7.71
N GLU A 21 -9.05 -13.78 7.94
CA GLU A 21 -8.81 -15.22 8.00
C GLU A 21 -8.54 -15.64 9.45
N THR A 22 -9.15 -16.73 9.88
CA THR A 22 -8.85 -17.38 11.15
C THR A 22 -7.65 -18.30 10.98
N TYR A 23 -6.61 -18.12 11.80
CA TYR A 23 -5.47 -19.04 11.83
C TYR A 23 -5.26 -19.59 13.23
N THR A 24 -4.79 -20.83 13.30
CA THR A 24 -4.50 -21.52 14.56
C THR A 24 -3.04 -21.33 14.92
N GLN A 25 -2.76 -20.64 16.03
CA GLN A 25 -1.42 -20.49 16.55
C GLN A 25 -1.17 -21.50 17.67
N ARG A 26 -0.06 -22.24 17.56
CA ARG A 26 0.45 -23.09 18.63
C ARG A 26 1.15 -22.24 19.69
N LEU A 27 0.78 -22.45 20.95
CA LEU A 27 1.39 -21.82 22.12
C LEU A 27 2.17 -22.86 22.91
N TYR A 28 3.41 -22.51 23.20
CA TYR A 28 4.24 -23.23 24.14
C TYR A 28 4.25 -22.43 25.43
N GLN A 29 3.58 -22.94 26.46
CA GLN A 29 3.65 -22.32 27.77
C GLN A 29 5.02 -22.66 28.37
N SER A 30 5.91 -21.68 28.44
CA SER A 30 7.19 -21.85 29.12
C SER A 30 6.95 -21.90 30.62
N CYS A 31 7.50 -22.92 31.26
CA CYS A 31 7.38 -23.05 32.68
C CYS A 31 8.42 -22.23 33.44
N ARG A 32 8.01 -21.69 34.59
CA ARG A 32 8.94 -21.22 35.62
C ARG A 32 9.39 -22.40 36.49
N TRP A 33 10.69 -22.63 36.52
CA TRP A 33 11.36 -23.55 37.44
C TRP A 33 10.95 -23.23 38.90
N PRO A 34 10.65 -24.21 39.79
CA PRO A 34 11.04 -25.62 39.80
C PRO A 34 9.91 -26.64 39.56
N LEU A 35 8.73 -26.22 39.09
CA LEU A 35 7.59 -27.14 38.90
C LEU A 35 7.85 -28.11 37.74
N ARG A 36 7.54 -29.41 37.94
CA ARG A 36 7.58 -30.43 36.89
C ARG A 36 6.57 -30.06 35.81
N CYS A 37 7.09 -29.66 34.65
CA CYS A 37 6.25 -29.19 33.58
C CYS A 37 6.00 -30.25 32.54
N SER A 38 4.77 -30.74 32.52
CA SER A 38 4.18 -31.20 31.27
C SER A 38 4.31 -30.06 30.27
N ASN A 39 4.97 -30.28 29.13
CA ASN A 39 5.02 -29.32 28.02
C ASN A 39 3.58 -29.14 27.50
N ILE A 40 2.81 -28.22 28.11
CA ILE A 40 1.42 -27.97 27.75
C ILE A 40 1.43 -27.19 26.45
N VAL A 41 1.16 -27.91 25.37
CA VAL A 41 0.87 -27.34 24.07
C VAL A 41 -0.60 -26.92 24.10
N SER A 42 -0.84 -25.62 23.96
CA SER A 42 -2.19 -25.10 23.76
C SER A 42 -2.30 -24.49 22.37
N TYR A 43 -3.51 -24.48 21.82
CA TYR A 43 -3.80 -23.83 20.54
C TYR A 43 -4.72 -22.66 20.79
N ARG A 44 -4.46 -21.52 20.14
CA ARG A 44 -5.39 -20.40 20.11
C ARG A 44 -5.75 -20.07 18.67
N THR A 45 -7.01 -19.75 18.44
CA THR A 45 -7.48 -19.22 17.17
C THR A 45 -7.30 -17.71 17.18
N LEU A 46 -6.70 -17.18 16.13
CA LEU A 46 -6.49 -15.75 15.94
C LEU A 46 -7.09 -15.32 14.61
N ILE A 47 -7.52 -14.06 14.54
CA ILE A 47 -8.09 -13.45 13.34
C ILE A 47 -7.06 -12.47 12.79
N ARG A 48 -6.71 -12.62 11.51
CA ARG A 48 -5.86 -11.66 10.79
C ARG A 48 -6.62 -10.99 9.64
N PRO A 49 -6.48 -9.68 9.44
CA PRO A 49 -7.08 -9.00 8.29
C PRO A 49 -6.44 -9.49 6.99
N MET A 50 -7.27 -9.75 5.98
CA MET A 50 -6.83 -10.09 4.63
C MET A 50 -6.96 -8.86 3.75
N TYR A 51 -5.92 -8.55 2.99
CA TYR A 51 -5.89 -7.41 2.07
C TYR A 51 -5.80 -7.87 0.62
N ARG A 52 -6.43 -7.14 -0.29
CA ARG A 52 -6.31 -7.34 -1.73
C ARG A 52 -5.92 -6.04 -2.42
N VAL A 53 -5.14 -6.17 -3.48
CA VAL A 53 -4.81 -5.04 -4.35
C VAL A 53 -5.98 -4.76 -5.27
N THR A 54 -6.42 -3.52 -5.27
CA THR A 54 -7.45 -3.00 -6.18
C THR A 54 -6.87 -1.86 -7.00
N TYR A 55 -7.40 -1.64 -8.19
CA TYR A 55 -7.01 -0.53 -9.05
C TYR A 55 -8.07 0.56 -8.99
N ARG A 56 -7.64 1.79 -8.80
CA ARG A 56 -8.54 2.95 -8.77
C ARG A 56 -8.02 4.03 -9.70
N THR A 57 -8.94 4.70 -10.35
CA THR A 57 -8.65 5.84 -11.21
C THR A 57 -8.69 7.11 -10.38
N VAL A 58 -7.60 7.85 -10.37
CA VAL A 58 -7.44 9.12 -9.64
C VAL A 58 -7.06 10.23 -10.60
N SER A 59 -7.54 11.44 -10.32
CA SER A 59 -7.12 12.64 -11.02
C SER A 59 -5.90 13.23 -10.31
N ALA A 60 -4.81 13.40 -11.06
CA ALA A 60 -3.57 13.98 -10.57
C ALA A 60 -3.19 15.20 -11.41
N PHE A 61 -2.40 16.09 -10.83
CA PHE A 61 -1.86 17.24 -11.55
C PHE A 61 -0.45 16.95 -12.03
N GLU A 62 -0.20 17.27 -13.30
CA GLU A 62 1.13 17.21 -13.91
C GLU A 62 1.48 18.54 -14.55
N TRP A 63 2.75 18.93 -14.43
CA TRP A 63 3.29 20.09 -15.11
C TRP A 63 3.86 19.67 -16.46
N ARG A 64 3.44 20.35 -17.52
CA ARG A 64 3.96 20.16 -18.87
C ARG A 64 4.22 21.54 -19.48
N CYS A 65 5.05 21.60 -20.52
CA CYS A 65 5.20 22.84 -21.28
C CYS A 65 3.85 23.27 -21.84
N CYS A 66 3.54 24.57 -21.73
CA CYS A 66 2.36 25.14 -22.36
C CYS A 66 2.44 24.96 -23.90
N PRO A 67 1.31 24.97 -24.63
CA PRO A 67 1.32 24.86 -26.08
C PRO A 67 2.19 25.95 -26.70
N GLY A 68 3.10 25.57 -27.61
CA GLY A 68 4.07 26.48 -28.22
C GLY A 68 5.42 26.58 -27.50
N PHE A 69 5.59 25.94 -26.34
CA PHE A 69 6.88 25.81 -25.65
C PHE A 69 7.32 24.34 -25.61
N MET A 70 8.60 24.10 -25.88
CA MET A 70 9.24 22.79 -25.99
C MET A 70 10.62 22.82 -25.32
N GLY A 71 11.33 21.69 -25.33
CA GLY A 71 12.63 21.53 -24.68
C GLY A 71 12.54 21.15 -23.19
N PRO A 72 13.65 20.71 -22.58
CA PRO A 72 13.66 20.20 -21.19
C PRO A 72 13.34 21.26 -20.13
N SER A 73 13.51 22.55 -20.46
CA SER A 73 13.18 23.70 -19.60
C SER A 73 11.89 24.42 -20.03
N CYS A 74 11.20 23.94 -21.08
CA CYS A 74 10.08 24.64 -21.72
C CYS A 74 10.43 26.05 -22.23
N GLU A 75 11.70 26.32 -22.56
CA GLU A 75 12.17 27.66 -22.99
C GLU A 75 12.28 27.77 -24.52
N GLU A 76 12.26 26.65 -25.24
CA GLU A 76 12.31 26.64 -26.70
C GLU A 76 10.88 26.80 -27.23
N GLY A 77 10.49 28.03 -27.56
CA GLY A 77 9.21 28.33 -28.20
C GLY A 77 9.43 29.18 -29.44
N GLU A 78 8.58 29.00 -30.45
CA GLU A 78 8.68 29.72 -31.73
C GLU A 78 8.48 31.22 -31.50
N SER A 79 9.52 32.00 -31.82
CA SER A 79 9.57 33.46 -31.76
C SER A 79 8.62 34.12 -32.75
#